data_AF-A0A0A8EJQ3-F1
#
_entry.id   AF-A0A0A8EJQ3-F1
#
_cell.length_a   1.000
_cell.length_b   1.000
_cell.length_c   1.000
_cell.angle_alpha   90.00
_cell.angle_beta   90.00
_cell.angle_gamma   90.00
#
_symmetry.space_group_name_H-M   'P 1'
#
loop_
_entity.id
_entity.type
_entity.pdbx_description
1 polymer ?
#
loop_
_entity_poly.entity_id
_entity_poly.type
_entity_poly.pdbx_seq_one_letter_code
_entity_poly.pdbx_strand_id
1 'polypeptide(L)' 'MVDGGATVELDGETLIVVPGDTVVMPAAAPRRVCADPEVGFAAIVAASPGACATAPDGTGKTVPAWTV' A
#
# COMPACT_ATOMS: atom_id res chain seq x y z
N MET A 1 8.64 0.59 -5.88
CA MET A 1 9.16 1.49 -4.83
C MET A 1 10.24 2.35 -5.43
N VAL A 2 10.26 3.64 -5.11
CA VAL A 2 11.24 4.59 -5.66
C VAL A 2 12.29 5.03 -4.63
N ASP A 3 11.95 5.03 -3.33
CA ASP A 3 12.86 5.37 -2.24
C ASP A 3 12.35 4.80 -0.89
N GLY A 4 13.26 4.67 0.08
CA GLY A 4 12.97 4.17 1.43
C GLY A 4 12.81 2.64 1.53
N GLY A 5 11.99 2.19 2.49
CA GLY A 5 11.72 0.77 2.80
C GLY A 5 10.26 0.55 3.22
N ALA A 6 9.72 -0.66 3.04
CA ALA A 6 8.38 -1.00 3.49
C ALA A 6 8.18 -2.50 3.70
N THR A 7 7.31 -2.82 4.66
CA THR A 7 6.70 -4.14 4.80
C THR A 7 5.28 -4.07 4.26
N VAL A 8 4.93 -4.99 3.36
CA VAL A 8 3.58 -5.12 2.79
C VAL A 8 3.00 -6.47 3.20
N GLU A 9 1.93 -6.43 4.00
CA GLU A 9 1.07 -7.60 4.20
C GLU A 9 0.06 -7.62 3.05
N LEU A 10 0.03 -8.69 2.25
CA LEU A 10 -0.85 -8.85 1.10
C LEU A 10 -1.39 -10.28 1.06
N ASP A 11 -2.72 -10.43 1.18
CA ASP A 11 -3.39 -11.73 1.13
C ASP A 11 -2.78 -12.80 2.06
N GLY A 12 -2.31 -12.36 3.23
CA GLY A 12 -1.67 -13.22 4.24
C GLY A 12 -0.17 -13.45 4.04
N GLU A 13 0.43 -12.95 2.97
CA GLU A 13 1.87 -12.96 2.74
C GLU A 13 2.51 -11.65 3.21
N THR A 14 3.72 -11.75 3.78
CA THR A 14 4.53 -10.60 4.15
C THR A 14 5.66 -10.40 3.15
N LEU A 15 5.64 -9.27 2.44
CA LEU A 15 6.64 -8.87 1.46
C LEU A 15 7.51 -7.76 2.05
N ILE A 16 8.84 -7.91 1.91
CA ILE A 16 9.78 -6.81 2.12
C ILE A 16 10.02 -6.16 0.77
N VAL A 17 9.81 -4.85 0.70
CA VAL A 17 9.91 -4.08 -0.55
C VAL A 17 11.08 -3.11 -0.42
N VAL A 18 11.97 -3.11 -1.41
CA VAL A 18 13.12 -2.21 -1.50
C VAL A 18 13.11 -1.42 -2.82
N PRO A 19 13.92 -0.34 -2.96
CA PRO A 19 13.90 0.48 -4.17
C PRO A 19 14.16 -0.36 -5.43
N GLY A 20 13.33 -0.17 -6.46
CA GLY A 20 13.33 -0.98 -7.68
C GLY A 20 12.25 -2.06 -7.72
N ASP A 21 11.73 -2.50 -6.58
CA ASP A 21 10.69 -3.54 -6.53
C ASP A 21 9.33 -3.03 -7.01
N THR A 22 8.53 -3.93 -7.54
CA THR A 22 7.12 -3.70 -7.89
C THR A 22 6.24 -4.70 -7.19
N VAL A 23 5.19 -4.22 -6.52
CA VAL A 23 4.16 -5.06 -5.90
C VAL A 23 2.86 -4.90 -6.67
N VAL A 24 2.29 -6.00 -7.13
CA VAL A 24 0.94 -6.03 -7.70
C VAL A 24 -0.02 -6.41 -6.59
N MET A 25 -1.04 -5.58 -6.36
CA MET A 25 -2.03 -5.78 -5.32
C MET A 25 -3.39 -6.10 -5.98
N PRO A 26 -3.87 -7.36 -5.91
CA PRO A 26 -5.14 -7.73 -6.51
C PRO A 26 -6.32 -6.95 -5.94
N ALA A 27 -7.37 -6.77 -6.75
CA ALA A 27 -8.60 -6.13 -6.30
C ALA A 27 -9.21 -6.91 -5.14
N ALA A 28 -9.71 -6.17 -4.13
CA ALA A 28 -10.32 -6.71 -2.91
C ALA A 28 -9.41 -7.60 -2.02
N ALA A 29 -8.14 -7.81 -2.39
CA ALA A 29 -7.17 -8.43 -1.49
C ALA A 29 -6.86 -7.46 -0.34
N PRO A 30 -7.05 -7.85 0.93
CA PRO A 30 -6.62 -7.06 2.07
C PRO A 30 -5.13 -6.78 1.99
N ARG A 31 -4.76 -5.53 2.24
CA ARG A 31 -3.38 -5.09 2.21
C ARG A 31 -3.09 -4.09 3.31
N ARG A 32 -1.91 -4.19 3.90
CA ARG A 32 -1.37 -3.21 4.85
C ARG A 32 0.05 -2.85 4.41
N VAL A 33 0.29 -1.56 4.22
CA VAL A 33 1.63 -1.03 3.87
C VAL A 33 2.15 -0.27 5.07
N CYS A 34 3.27 -0.74 5.61
CA CYS A 34 3.98 -0.11 6.72
C CYS A 34 5.32 0.40 6.20
N ALA A 35 5.52 1.72 6.26
CA ALA A 35 6.79 2.34 5.91
C ALA A 35 7.88 1.93 6.90
N ASP A 36 9.12 1.87 6.43
CA ASP A 36 10.28 1.81 7.30
C ASP A 36 10.29 3.05 8.22
N PRO A 37 10.47 2.88 9.54
CA PRO A 37 10.37 3.98 10.49
C PRO A 37 11.51 5.00 10.40
N GLU A 38 12.68 4.60 9.88
CA GLU A 38 13.86 5.45 9.83
C GLU A 38 14.00 6.16 8.47
N VAL A 39 13.76 5.44 7.38
CA VAL A 39 13.96 5.97 6.01
C VAL A 39 12.67 6.31 5.28
N GLY A 40 11.51 5.99 5.86
CA GLY A 40 10.21 6.25 5.25
C GLY A 40 9.94 5.36 4.03
N PHE A 41 8.92 5.76 3.24
CA PHE A 41 8.46 5.01 2.06
C PHE A 41 7.98 5.95 0.97
N ALA A 42 8.52 5.81 -0.24
CA ALA A 42 8.00 6.45 -1.44
C ALA A 42 7.76 5.43 -2.56
N ALA A 43 6.60 5.51 -3.19
CA ALA A 43 6.23 4.68 -4.33
C ALA A 43 5.35 5.43 -5.32
N ILE A 44 5.43 4.99 -6.58
CA ILE A 44 4.46 5.35 -7.61
C ILE A 44 3.34 4.32 -7.53
N VAL A 45 2.09 4.80 -7.44
CA VAL A 45 0.91 3.94 -7.38
C VAL A 45 0.07 4.18 -8.63
N ALA A 46 -0.16 3.12 -9.38
CA ALA A 46 -1.10 3.11 -10.49
C ALA A 46 -2.33 2.28 -10.08
N ALA A 47 -3.50 2.91 -10.09
CA ALA A 47 -4.77 2.26 -9.80
C ALA A 47 -5.89 2.92 -10.62
N SER A 48 -6.97 2.18 -10.86
CA SER A 48 -8.21 2.78 -11.35
C SER A 48 -8.73 3.82 -10.35
N PRO A 49 -9.39 4.89 -10.80
CA PRO A 49 -9.99 5.89 -9.92
C PRO A 49 -10.99 5.25 -8.95
N GLY A 50 -11.12 5.84 -7.77
CA GLY A 50 -12.05 5.36 -6.73
C GLY A 50 -11.52 4.22 -5.87
N ALA A 51 -10.19 4.00 -5.86
CA ALA A 51 -9.57 3.10 -4.89
C ALA A 51 -9.90 3.55 -3.45
N CYS A 52 -10.41 2.62 -2.64
CA CYS A 52 -10.80 2.86 -1.26
C CYS A 52 -9.72 2.39 -0.28
N ALA A 53 -9.49 3.17 0.77
CA ALA A 53 -8.84 2.74 2.00
C ALA A 53 -9.91 2.42 3.05
N THR A 54 -9.55 1.59 4.02
CA THR A 54 -10.40 1.25 5.16
C THR A 54 -9.63 1.55 6.43
N ALA A 55 -10.32 1.97 7.49
CA ALA A 55 -9.68 2.18 8.78
C ALA A 55 -9.09 0.85 9.31
N PRO A 56 -8.11 0.90 10.23
CA PRO A 56 -7.46 -0.31 10.75
C PRO A 56 -8.40 -1.32 11.42
N ASP A 57 -9.58 -0.88 11.88
CA ASP A 57 -10.64 -1.72 12.45
C ASP A 57 -11.56 -2.36 11.41
N GLY A 58 -11.28 -2.17 10.11
CA GLY A 58 -12.07 -2.71 9.01
C GLY A 58 -13.33 -1.91 8.69
N THR A 59 -13.57 -0.79 9.39
CA THR A 59 -14.74 0.08 9.17
C THR A 59 -14.36 1.32 8.37
N GLY A 60 -15.37 2.02 7.84
CA GLY A 60 -15.18 3.30 7.14
C GLY A 60 -14.37 3.16 5.85
N LYS A 61 -15.06 2.95 4.72
CA LYS A 61 -14.42 3.10 3.41
C LYS A 61 -14.30 4.58 3.06
N THR A 62 -13.09 5.03 2.77
CA THR A 62 -12.83 6.38 2.28
C THR A 62 -12.03 6.28 1.00
N VAL A 63 -12.40 7.09 0.00
CA VAL A 63 -11.56 7.32 -1.20
C VAL A 63 -10.56 8.40 -0.81
N PRO A 64 -9.25 8.10 -0.69
CA PRO A 64 -8.27 9.12 -0.36
C PRO A 64 -8.26 10.23 -1.42
N ALA A 65 -8.05 11.48 -1.02
CA ALA A 65 -8.08 12.62 -1.97
C ALA A 65 -7.02 12.54 -3.09
N TRP A 66 -6.04 11.65 -2.98
CA TRP A 66 -5.03 11.40 -4.01
C TRP A 66 -5.40 10.30 -5.01
N THR A 67 -6.55 9.62 -4.84
CA THR A 67 -7.06 8.57 -5.76
C THR A 67 -8.24 9.02 -6.64
N VAL A 68 -8.56 10.32 -6.62
CA VAL A 68 -9.54 10.97 -7.52
C VAL A 68 -8.90 11.49 -8.81
#